data_AF-A0A3L8BU20-F1
#
_entry.id   AF-A0A3L8BU20-F1
#
_cell.length_a   1.000
_cell.length_b   1.000
_cell.length_c   1.000
_cell.angle_alpha   90.00
_cell.angle_beta   90.00
_cell.angle_gamma   90.00
#
_symmetry.space_group_name_H-M   'P 1'
#
loop_
_entity.id
_entity.type
_entity.pdbx_description
1 polymer ?
#
loop_
_entity_poly.entity_id
_entity_poly.type
_entity_poly.pdbx_seq_one_letter_code
_entity_poly.pdbx_strand_id
1 'polypeptide(L)'
;MKSNFARTIFWILSSLLLVACGGGGSGGGEDGTGGGGEAPGYTQTFNTYLPLLAGSSIDYSDSSAGLVTATISKDADTSQSKKKDIYRIVFDFSGTPLSLLVESNPNAINLHGIDGPFIVNVPELGGDTEVDNIRLNQPIVIYDGDDTIAIKSITGTAHVSSPFATGPVTISLDYSKAETASQYLENGLFGDGDLPSIISSLNLVVKKISAGFISKSVNLPITTELSLSPGLGIVKHEGNYLSLTVESDISDLEQLPYPIWFFRNAGSPIAVAGQTFMTSEGNVDSTQYAIANLDEINELGWITVEEDTASNTFNVTMQNHADLPDTLTSVEVVFENRSTGERMSGNVTLLP
;
A
#
# COMPACT_ATOMS: atom_id res chain seq x y z
N MET A 1 1.10 47.87 46.06
CA MET A 1 2.57 47.67 46.13
C MET A 1 2.96 46.86 44.90
N LYS A 2 3.30 47.47 43.75
CA LYS A 2 4.62 47.96 43.31
C LYS A 2 5.78 46.98 43.53
N SER A 3 6.21 46.32 42.44
CA SER A 3 7.60 46.16 41.94
C SER A 3 7.59 44.99 40.93
N ASN A 4 7.67 45.14 39.59
CA ASN A 4 8.84 45.49 38.73
C ASN A 4 10.10 44.66 39.11
N PHE A 5 10.96 44.11 38.23
CA PHE A 5 11.22 44.15 36.79
C PHE A 5 12.38 43.16 36.56
N ALA A 6 12.47 42.46 35.42
CA ALA A 6 13.73 42.31 34.64
C ALA A 6 13.57 41.27 33.50
N ARG A 7 13.71 41.80 32.28
CA ARG A 7 13.95 41.10 31.02
C ARG A 7 15.39 40.58 30.98
N THR A 8 15.63 39.46 30.31
CA THR A 8 16.86 39.29 29.52
C THR A 8 16.57 38.36 28.33
N ILE A 9 16.71 38.95 27.13
CA ILE A 9 16.75 38.28 25.84
C ILE A 9 18.20 37.84 25.63
N PHE A 10 18.43 36.59 25.21
CA PHE A 10 19.67 36.20 24.55
C PHE A 10 19.31 35.34 23.33
N TRP A 11 19.35 35.99 22.17
CA TRP A 11 19.43 35.35 20.85
C TRP A 11 20.89 34.95 20.63
N ILE A 12 21.15 33.67 20.35
CA ILE A 12 22.39 33.24 19.69
C ILE A 12 21.99 32.32 18.53
N LEU A 13 22.17 32.86 17.32
CA LEU A 13 22.45 32.12 16.11
C LEU A 13 23.74 31.30 16.30
N SER A 14 23.73 30.03 15.94
CA SER A 14 24.91 29.27 15.49
C SER A 14 24.39 28.07 14.71
N SER A 15 24.29 28.17 13.38
CA SER A 15 25.36 27.93 12.41
C SER A 15 25.49 26.44 12.06
N LEU A 16 24.92 26.12 10.90
CA LEU A 16 25.42 25.20 9.87
C LEU A 16 26.79 24.56 10.19
N LEU A 17 26.80 23.23 10.21
CA LEU A 17 27.98 22.44 9.89
C LEU A 17 27.58 21.42 8.82
N LEU A 18 27.63 21.86 7.57
CA LEU A 18 27.91 20.99 6.43
C LEU A 18 29.38 20.56 6.58
N VAL A 19 29.61 19.26 6.70
CA VAL A 19 30.95 18.68 6.62
C VAL A 19 31.32 18.59 5.14
N ALA A 20 32.24 19.47 4.75
CA ALA A 20 33.02 19.34 3.54
C ALA A 20 34.17 18.34 3.79
N CYS A 21 34.31 17.37 2.89
CA CYS A 21 35.55 16.65 2.60
C CYS A 21 35.86 16.97 1.13
N GLY A 22 36.72 17.96 0.84
CA GLY A 22 38.09 17.74 0.33
C GLY A 22 38.05 17.40 -1.17
N GLY A 23 38.22 18.35 -2.10
CA GLY A 23 39.45 19.09 -2.43
C GLY A 23 40.12 18.41 -3.64
N GLY A 24 40.57 19.05 -4.73
CA GLY A 24 40.61 20.41 -5.25
C GLY A 24 41.25 20.34 -6.66
N GLY A 25 41.08 21.36 -7.50
CA GLY A 25 41.76 21.40 -8.82
C GLY A 25 41.27 22.50 -9.75
N SER A 26 42.14 23.48 -9.98
CA SER A 26 42.02 24.78 -10.68
C SER A 26 41.69 24.82 -12.18
N GLY A 27 41.05 25.93 -12.60
CA GLY A 27 41.05 26.52 -13.96
C GLY A 27 39.63 26.71 -14.48
N GLY A 28 39.03 27.90 -14.67
CA GLY A 28 39.52 29.15 -15.24
C GLY A 28 38.69 29.42 -16.50
N GLY A 29 37.76 30.40 -16.47
CA GLY A 29 37.09 30.94 -17.67
C GLY A 29 35.56 30.97 -17.63
N GLU A 30 35.04 32.20 -17.53
CA GLU A 30 33.87 32.83 -18.19
C GLU A 30 32.53 32.08 -18.37
N ASP A 31 31.48 32.85 -18.02
CA ASP A 31 30.10 32.83 -18.52
C ASP A 31 29.18 31.64 -18.23
N GLY A 32 28.12 31.93 -17.47
CA GLY A 32 26.93 31.09 -17.39
C GLY A 32 26.24 31.18 -16.04
N THR A 33 25.30 32.11 -15.90
CA THR A 33 24.19 31.98 -14.94
C THR A 33 23.36 30.75 -15.30
N GLY A 34 23.86 29.57 -14.95
CA GLY A 34 23.15 28.31 -14.99
C GLY A 34 22.59 28.03 -13.61
N GLY A 35 21.38 28.53 -13.34
CA GLY A 35 20.56 28.04 -12.24
C GLY A 35 20.04 26.65 -12.57
N GLY A 36 20.94 25.66 -12.61
CA GLY A 36 20.58 24.25 -12.60
C GLY A 36 20.15 23.89 -11.19
N GLY A 37 18.94 24.29 -10.80
CA GLY A 37 18.25 23.55 -9.76
C GLY A 37 17.92 22.20 -10.38
N GLU A 38 18.71 21.18 -10.08
CA GLU A 38 18.29 19.80 -10.28
C GLU A 38 16.87 19.71 -9.72
N ALA A 39 15.92 19.32 -10.57
CA ALA A 39 14.58 19.02 -10.11
C ALA A 39 14.76 18.00 -8.97
N PRO A 40 14.08 18.17 -7.83
CA PRO A 40 14.16 17.18 -6.77
C PRO A 40 13.79 15.83 -7.39
N GLY A 41 14.70 14.86 -7.32
CA GLY A 41 14.49 13.51 -7.84
C GLY A 41 13.22 12.90 -7.24
N TYR A 42 12.67 11.89 -7.93
CA TYR A 42 11.46 11.22 -7.47
C TYR A 42 11.67 10.70 -6.04
N THR A 43 10.67 10.95 -5.20
CA THR A 43 10.62 10.38 -3.85
C THR A 43 9.38 9.51 -3.77
N GLN A 44 9.58 8.21 -3.62
CA GLN A 44 8.50 7.26 -3.32
C GLN A 44 7.79 7.72 -2.04
N THR A 45 6.45 7.73 -2.04
CA THR A 45 5.63 8.15 -0.88
C THR A 45 4.76 7.04 -0.31
N PHE A 46 4.62 5.93 -1.03
CA PHE A 46 3.83 4.76 -0.64
C PHE A 46 4.61 3.48 -0.97
N ASN A 47 4.19 2.35 -0.42
CA ASN A 47 4.81 1.07 -0.75
C ASN A 47 4.40 0.63 -2.16
N THR A 48 5.35 0.19 -2.98
CA THR A 48 5.09 -0.33 -4.34
C THR A 48 4.11 -1.52 -4.35
N TYR A 49 4.01 -2.28 -3.26
CA TYR A 49 3.07 -3.40 -3.12
C TYR A 49 1.68 -3.02 -2.60
N LEU A 50 1.47 -1.75 -2.24
CA LEU A 50 0.16 -1.23 -1.90
C LEU A 50 0.11 0.28 -2.22
N PRO A 51 0.11 0.64 -3.50
CA PRO A 51 -0.17 2.01 -3.92
C PRO A 51 -1.65 2.31 -3.63
N LEU A 52 -1.90 3.31 -2.80
CA LEU A 52 -3.26 3.66 -2.36
C LEU A 52 -3.67 5.00 -2.94
N LEU A 53 -4.67 4.98 -3.82
CA LEU A 53 -5.35 6.18 -4.29
C LEU A 53 -6.75 6.24 -3.67
N ALA A 54 -7.07 7.33 -2.98
CA ALA A 54 -8.42 7.50 -2.44
C ALA A 54 -9.42 7.70 -3.59
N GLY A 55 -10.56 7.03 -3.52
CA GLY A 55 -11.60 7.08 -4.55
C GLY A 55 -11.50 5.98 -5.60
N SER A 56 -10.40 5.23 -5.66
CA SER A 56 -10.30 4.05 -6.53
C SER A 56 -10.97 2.82 -5.90
N SER A 57 -11.22 1.83 -6.75
CA SER A 57 -11.71 0.52 -6.33
C SER A 57 -11.03 -0.62 -7.06
N ILE A 58 -11.00 -1.77 -6.41
CA ILE A 58 -10.51 -3.04 -6.97
C ILE A 58 -11.66 -4.03 -6.82
N ASP A 59 -12.04 -4.67 -7.91
CA ASP A 59 -13.07 -5.70 -7.89
C ASP A 59 -12.44 -7.08 -7.75
N TYR A 60 -13.11 -7.93 -6.99
CA TYR A 60 -12.71 -9.30 -6.71
C TYR A 60 -13.87 -10.27 -7.00
N SER A 61 -13.51 -11.47 -7.43
CA SER A 61 -14.41 -12.62 -7.45
C SER A 61 -14.14 -13.47 -6.21
N ASP A 62 -15.14 -13.60 -5.35
CA ASP A 62 -15.13 -14.45 -4.16
C ASP A 62 -16.02 -15.68 -4.37
N SER A 63 -15.51 -16.85 -4.01
CA SER A 63 -16.21 -18.13 -4.20
C SER A 63 -17.54 -18.21 -3.43
N SER A 64 -17.66 -17.47 -2.33
CA SER A 64 -18.78 -17.48 -1.41
C SER A 64 -19.69 -16.25 -1.54
N ALA A 65 -19.10 -15.08 -1.83
CA ALA A 65 -19.82 -13.80 -1.90
C ALA A 65 -20.09 -13.31 -3.33
N GLY A 66 -19.53 -13.94 -4.36
CA GLY A 66 -19.63 -13.46 -5.74
C GLY A 66 -18.73 -12.26 -5.99
N LEU A 67 -19.24 -11.23 -6.67
CA LEU A 67 -18.47 -9.99 -6.90
C LEU A 67 -18.33 -9.21 -5.58
N VAL A 68 -17.09 -8.85 -5.22
CA VAL A 68 -16.73 -8.05 -4.05
C VAL A 68 -15.95 -6.84 -4.53
N THR A 69 -16.47 -5.63 -4.29
CA THR A 69 -15.74 -4.39 -4.58
C THR A 69 -15.01 -3.92 -3.33
N ALA A 70 -13.68 -3.78 -3.42
CA ALA A 70 -12.89 -3.11 -2.42
C ALA A 70 -12.78 -1.62 -2.76
N THR A 71 -13.32 -0.76 -1.89
CA THR A 71 -13.24 0.70 -2.07
C THR A 71 -12.18 1.30 -1.16
N ILE A 72 -11.35 2.19 -1.71
CA ILE A 72 -10.23 2.81 -1.00
C ILE A 72 -10.61 4.25 -0.65
N SER A 73 -10.53 4.58 0.64
CA SER A 73 -10.82 5.93 1.13
C SER A 73 -9.83 6.35 2.21
N LYS A 74 -9.60 7.66 2.37
CA LYS A 74 -8.78 8.18 3.47
C LYS A 74 -9.57 8.18 4.77
N ASP A 75 -9.07 7.53 5.82
CA ASP A 75 -9.68 7.55 7.15
C ASP A 75 -9.21 8.81 7.90
N ALA A 76 -9.98 9.89 7.79
CA ALA A 76 -9.58 11.22 8.28
C ALA A 76 -9.31 11.24 9.79
N ASP A 77 -10.17 10.57 10.57
CA ASP A 77 -10.09 10.57 12.03
C ASP A 77 -8.84 9.84 12.54
N THR A 78 -8.58 8.63 12.03
CA THR A 78 -7.39 7.86 12.41
C THR A 78 -6.13 8.54 11.87
N SER A 79 -6.19 9.07 10.64
CA SER A 79 -5.07 9.81 10.05
C SER A 79 -4.66 11.01 10.91
N GLN A 80 -5.64 11.83 11.33
CA GLN A 80 -5.40 12.99 12.18
C GLN A 80 -4.84 12.59 13.54
N SER A 81 -5.42 11.55 14.16
CA SER A 81 -4.99 11.04 15.47
C SER A 81 -3.54 10.53 15.46
N LYS A 82 -3.18 9.78 14.41
CA LYS A 82 -1.85 9.17 14.26
C LYS A 82 -0.84 10.10 13.60
N LYS A 83 -1.27 11.22 13.02
CA LYS A 83 -0.46 12.17 12.23
C LYS A 83 0.24 11.50 11.06
N LYS A 84 -0.50 10.65 10.35
CA LYS A 84 -0.06 9.86 9.21
C LYS A 84 -1.23 9.69 8.24
N ASP A 85 -0.96 9.39 6.98
CA ASP A 85 -2.01 9.03 6.05
C ASP A 85 -2.40 7.57 6.26
N ILE A 86 -3.62 7.36 6.76
CA ILE A 86 -4.23 6.05 6.98
C ILE A 86 -5.43 5.94 6.06
N TYR A 87 -5.47 4.85 5.32
CA TYR A 87 -6.50 4.52 4.37
C TYR A 87 -7.34 3.38 4.90
N ARG A 88 -8.59 3.36 4.50
CA ARG A 88 -9.57 2.33 4.76
C ARG A 88 -9.87 1.64 3.45
N ILE A 89 -9.58 0.35 3.39
CA ILE A 89 -9.98 -0.53 2.29
C ILE A 89 -11.23 -1.27 2.76
N VAL A 90 -12.38 -1.01 2.16
CA VAL A 90 -13.66 -1.64 2.52
C VAL A 90 -14.02 -2.68 1.47
N PHE A 91 -14.02 -3.94 1.88
CA PHE A 91 -14.49 -5.08 1.10
C PHE A 91 -15.94 -5.38 1.50
N ASP A 92 -16.87 -5.43 0.55
CA ASP A 92 -18.27 -5.80 0.82
C ASP A 92 -18.55 -7.25 0.40
N PHE A 93 -18.56 -8.16 1.38
CA PHE A 93 -18.86 -9.57 1.17
C PHE A 93 -20.36 -9.84 1.27
N SER A 94 -21.10 -9.48 0.21
CA SER A 94 -22.55 -9.73 0.13
C SER A 94 -23.33 -9.16 1.35
N GLY A 95 -23.02 -7.92 1.76
CA GLY A 95 -23.66 -7.24 2.87
C GLY A 95 -22.96 -7.42 4.22
N THR A 96 -21.82 -8.14 4.27
CA THR A 96 -20.94 -8.20 5.43
C THR A 96 -19.65 -7.43 5.14
N PRO A 97 -19.55 -6.15 5.53
CA PRO A 97 -18.36 -5.37 5.26
C PRO A 97 -17.19 -5.84 6.13
N LEU A 98 -16.01 -5.95 5.52
CA LEU A 98 -14.71 -6.04 6.17
C LEU A 98 -13.93 -4.78 5.80
N SER A 99 -13.42 -4.03 6.78
CA SER A 99 -12.47 -2.96 6.49
C SER A 99 -11.09 -3.20 7.08
N LEU A 100 -10.05 -2.92 6.30
CA LEU A 100 -8.67 -2.85 6.78
C LEU A 100 -8.24 -1.38 6.85
N LEU A 101 -7.74 -0.96 8.02
CA LEU A 101 -7.13 0.35 8.20
C LEU A 101 -5.63 0.23 8.01
N VAL A 102 -5.12 0.74 6.90
CA VAL A 102 -3.75 0.54 6.46
C VAL A 102 -3.00 1.86 6.26
N GLU A 103 -1.73 1.87 6.62
CA GLU A 103 -0.76 2.89 6.24
C GLU A 103 0.20 2.26 5.24
N SER A 104 0.35 2.88 4.07
CA SER A 104 1.34 2.50 3.07
C SER A 104 2.40 3.60 2.99
N ASN A 105 3.64 3.26 3.33
CA ASN A 105 4.80 4.13 3.18
C ASN A 105 5.89 3.40 2.39
N PRO A 106 6.93 4.10 1.90
CA PRO A 106 7.90 3.51 0.97
C PRO A 106 8.54 2.20 1.45
N ASN A 107 8.68 2.04 2.77
CA ASN A 107 9.41 0.92 3.36
C ASN A 107 8.47 -0.13 3.98
N ALA A 108 7.20 0.19 4.24
CA ALA A 108 6.32 -0.73 4.94
C ALA A 108 4.83 -0.49 4.69
N ILE A 109 4.07 -1.57 4.78
CA ILE A 109 2.61 -1.61 4.87
C ILE A 109 2.25 -1.98 6.31
N ASN A 110 1.44 -1.15 6.96
CA ASN A 110 1.11 -1.27 8.36
C ASN A 110 -0.41 -1.33 8.60
N LEU A 111 -0.87 -2.33 9.35
CA LEU A 111 -2.25 -2.47 9.81
C LEU A 111 -2.46 -1.70 11.11
N HIS A 112 -3.45 -0.82 11.15
CA HIS A 112 -3.88 -0.05 12.32
C HIS A 112 -5.19 -0.55 12.94
N GLY A 113 -5.98 -1.31 12.18
CA GLY A 113 -7.26 -1.84 12.66
C GLY A 113 -8.00 -2.67 11.62
N ILE A 114 -9.00 -3.39 12.11
CA ILE A 114 -9.88 -4.27 11.34
C ILE A 114 -11.31 -3.94 11.75
N ASP A 115 -12.21 -3.71 10.80
CA ASP A 115 -13.64 -3.47 11.05
C ASP A 115 -14.50 -4.58 10.46
N GLY A 116 -15.53 -4.94 11.22
CA GLY A 116 -16.55 -5.92 10.85
C GLY A 116 -17.90 -5.26 10.55
N PRO A 117 -18.99 -6.02 10.72
CA PRO A 117 -19.29 -6.78 11.94
C PRO A 117 -18.81 -8.24 11.92
N PHE A 118 -18.26 -8.70 13.04
CA PHE A 118 -17.91 -10.11 13.25
C PHE A 118 -18.68 -10.68 14.43
N ILE A 119 -19.15 -11.93 14.33
CA ILE A 119 -19.83 -12.62 15.41
C ILE A 119 -18.91 -13.72 15.93
N VAL A 120 -18.71 -13.76 17.23
CA VAL A 120 -17.88 -14.79 17.87
C VAL A 120 -18.54 -15.26 19.14
N ASN A 121 -18.53 -16.58 19.36
CA ASN A 121 -19.00 -17.14 20.60
C ASN A 121 -17.93 -16.93 21.68
N VAL A 122 -18.21 -16.05 22.64
CA VAL A 122 -17.38 -15.81 23.82
C VAL A 122 -18.23 -16.16 25.03
N PRO A 123 -18.19 -17.42 25.52
CA PRO A 123 -18.98 -17.87 26.67
C PRO A 123 -18.82 -16.96 27.89
N GLU A 124 -17.62 -16.40 28.08
CA GLU A 124 -17.29 -15.47 29.15
C GLU A 124 -18.03 -14.14 29.07
N LEU A 125 -18.50 -13.76 27.88
CA LEU A 125 -19.30 -12.56 27.61
C LEU A 125 -20.77 -12.90 27.33
N GLY A 126 -21.20 -14.13 27.63
CA GLY A 126 -22.60 -14.56 27.50
C GLY A 126 -22.96 -15.30 26.24
N GLY A 127 -21.98 -15.76 25.47
CA GLY A 127 -22.19 -16.45 24.20
C GLY A 127 -21.87 -15.54 23.02
N ASP A 128 -22.79 -15.45 22.07
CA ASP A 128 -22.56 -14.71 20.83
C ASP A 128 -22.31 -13.22 21.12
N THR A 129 -21.13 -12.77 20.71
CA THR A 129 -20.62 -11.43 20.89
C THR A 129 -20.31 -10.85 19.52
N GLU A 130 -20.91 -9.72 19.21
CA GLU A 130 -20.60 -8.93 18.03
C GLU A 130 -19.34 -8.10 18.31
N VAL A 131 -18.43 -8.06 17.34
CA VAL A 131 -17.21 -7.27 17.35
C VAL A 131 -17.27 -6.33 16.14
N ASP A 132 -17.53 -5.06 16.40
CA ASP A 132 -17.71 -4.05 15.34
C ASP A 132 -16.35 -3.64 14.75
N ASN A 133 -15.35 -3.51 15.63
CA ASN A 133 -14.03 -3.07 15.25
C ASN A 133 -12.96 -3.52 16.22
N ILE A 134 -11.73 -3.58 15.70
CA ILE A 134 -10.48 -3.74 16.42
C ILE A 134 -9.55 -2.58 16.02
N ARG A 135 -9.05 -1.84 17.00
CA ARG A 135 -8.08 -0.76 16.86
C ARG A 135 -6.80 -1.11 17.58
N LEU A 136 -5.68 -1.06 16.88
CA LEU A 136 -4.39 -1.44 17.43
C LEU A 136 -3.69 -0.23 18.06
N ASN A 137 -3.13 -0.40 19.26
CA ASN A 137 -2.39 0.68 19.92
C ASN A 137 -1.08 0.99 19.19
N GLN A 138 -0.46 -0.06 18.64
CA GLN A 138 0.70 0.00 17.76
C GLN A 138 0.36 -0.73 16.46
N PRO A 139 0.79 -0.20 15.29
CA PRO A 139 0.52 -0.89 14.04
C PRO A 139 1.21 -2.26 14.00
N ILE A 140 0.57 -3.20 13.32
CA ILE A 140 1.18 -4.46 12.91
C ILE A 140 1.76 -4.27 11.52
N VAL A 141 3.01 -4.68 11.31
CA VAL A 141 3.60 -4.70 9.97
C VAL A 141 2.98 -5.84 9.17
N ILE A 142 2.33 -5.51 8.06
CA ILE A 142 1.88 -6.45 7.02
C ILE A 142 3.05 -6.76 6.09
N TYR A 143 3.76 -5.71 5.64
CA TYR A 143 4.89 -5.84 4.74
C TYR A 143 6.00 -4.87 5.14
N ASP A 144 7.26 -5.32 5.14
CA ASP A 144 8.45 -4.45 5.25
C ASP A 144 9.67 -4.98 4.49
N GLY A 145 9.50 -6.07 3.71
CA GLY A 145 10.58 -6.74 3.01
C GLY A 145 11.41 -7.69 3.88
N ASP A 146 11.11 -7.80 5.18
CA ASP A 146 11.72 -8.79 6.07
C ASP A 146 10.87 -10.07 6.13
N ASP A 147 11.49 -11.23 5.88
CA ASP A 147 10.80 -12.51 5.69
C ASP A 147 9.88 -12.92 6.83
N THR A 148 10.24 -12.67 8.10
CA THR A 148 9.46 -13.17 9.24
C THR A 148 9.50 -12.28 10.48
N ILE A 149 8.35 -12.17 11.14
CA ILE A 149 8.24 -11.70 12.51
C ILE A 149 7.71 -12.84 13.37
N ALA A 150 8.55 -13.31 14.30
CA ALA A 150 8.13 -14.24 15.34
C ALA A 150 7.04 -13.63 16.24
N ILE A 151 6.40 -14.47 17.07
CA ILE A 151 5.27 -14.06 17.91
C ILE A 151 5.61 -12.82 18.75
N LYS A 152 4.87 -11.74 18.55
CA LYS A 152 4.91 -10.50 19.33
C LYS A 152 3.56 -10.24 19.97
N SER A 153 3.57 -9.73 21.20
CA SER A 153 2.35 -9.35 21.91
C SER A 153 2.13 -7.84 21.84
N ILE A 154 0.91 -7.43 21.50
CA ILE A 154 0.47 -6.04 21.49
C ILE A 154 -0.87 -5.89 22.20
N THR A 155 -1.32 -4.65 22.33
CA THR A 155 -2.63 -4.32 22.89
C THR A 155 -3.43 -3.52 21.89
N GLY A 156 -4.76 -3.60 22.03
CA GLY A 156 -5.69 -2.84 21.24
C GLY A 156 -6.98 -2.58 22.00
N THR A 157 -7.91 -1.94 21.32
CA THR A 157 -9.28 -1.76 21.78
C THR A 157 -10.20 -2.43 20.77
N ALA A 158 -11.18 -3.20 21.24
CA ALA A 158 -12.27 -3.68 20.41
C ALA A 158 -13.57 -3.03 20.87
N HIS A 159 -14.48 -2.75 19.95
CA HIS A 159 -15.85 -2.41 20.31
C HIS A 159 -16.71 -3.66 20.19
N VAL A 160 -17.39 -4.03 21.29
CA VAL A 160 -18.18 -5.25 21.36
C VAL A 160 -19.61 -4.98 21.80
N SER A 161 -20.51 -5.84 21.34
CA SER A 161 -21.89 -5.91 21.80
C SER A 161 -22.24 -7.35 22.17
N SER A 162 -22.56 -7.58 23.45
CA SER A 162 -22.96 -8.86 23.99
C SER A 162 -24.07 -8.69 25.04
N PRO A 163 -24.74 -9.76 25.49
CA PRO A 163 -25.75 -9.69 26.54
C PRO A 163 -25.24 -9.09 27.88
N PHE A 164 -23.93 -9.10 28.12
CA PHE A 164 -23.33 -8.66 29.39
C PHE A 164 -22.39 -7.45 29.26
N ALA A 165 -21.99 -7.08 28.04
CA ALA A 165 -21.11 -5.94 27.80
C ALA A 165 -21.43 -5.28 26.46
N THR A 166 -21.59 -3.95 26.47
CA THR A 166 -21.66 -3.14 25.26
C THR A 166 -20.67 -1.99 25.42
N GLY A 167 -19.81 -1.79 24.42
CA GLY A 167 -18.86 -0.69 24.41
C GLY A 167 -17.41 -1.14 24.16
N PRO A 168 -16.45 -0.23 24.40
CA PRO A 168 -15.04 -0.50 24.19
C PRO A 168 -14.48 -1.45 25.27
N VAL A 169 -13.71 -2.44 24.83
CA VAL A 169 -12.95 -3.37 25.68
C VAL A 169 -11.49 -3.36 25.28
N THR A 170 -10.60 -3.52 26.26
CA THR A 170 -9.17 -3.67 25.98
C THR A 170 -8.89 -5.11 25.60
N ILE A 171 -8.15 -5.31 24.51
CA ILE A 171 -7.72 -6.62 24.06
C ILE A 171 -6.20 -6.75 24.09
N SER A 172 -5.72 -7.96 24.35
CA SER A 172 -4.32 -8.35 24.16
C SER A 172 -4.26 -9.32 22.99
N LEU A 173 -3.37 -9.06 22.03
CA LEU A 173 -3.21 -9.88 20.85
C LEU A 173 -1.77 -10.35 20.75
N ASP A 174 -1.60 -11.60 20.38
CA ASP A 174 -0.35 -12.08 19.82
C ASP A 174 -0.44 -12.02 18.30
N TYR A 175 0.64 -11.66 17.62
CA TYR A 175 0.70 -11.71 16.17
C TYR A 175 2.03 -12.26 15.67
N SER A 176 2.00 -12.88 14.49
CA SER A 176 3.17 -13.31 13.73
C SER A 176 2.96 -13.04 12.25
N LYS A 177 4.03 -12.72 11.53
CA LYS A 177 4.04 -12.41 10.10
C LYS A 177 5.02 -13.35 9.39
N ALA A 178 4.66 -13.80 8.20
CA ALA A 178 5.57 -14.42 7.24
C ALA A 178 5.36 -13.80 5.85
N GLU A 179 6.45 -13.56 5.14
CA GLU A 179 6.45 -13.11 3.75
C GLU A 179 7.10 -14.17 2.89
N THR A 180 6.59 -14.37 1.67
CA THR A 180 7.19 -15.29 0.71
C THR A 180 7.05 -14.72 -0.69
N ALA A 181 8.18 -14.60 -1.40
CA ALA A 181 8.18 -14.27 -2.80
C ALA A 181 7.41 -15.35 -3.58
N SER A 182 6.49 -14.91 -4.43
CA SER A 182 5.57 -15.78 -5.16
C SER A 182 5.27 -15.21 -6.55
N GLN A 183 4.35 -15.86 -7.24
CA GLN A 183 3.77 -15.40 -8.49
C GLN A 183 2.25 -15.55 -8.39
N TYR A 184 1.53 -14.58 -8.91
CA TYR A 184 0.09 -14.68 -9.10
C TYR A 184 -0.19 -15.24 -10.49
N LEU A 185 -0.69 -16.47 -10.53
CA LEU A 185 -0.84 -17.30 -11.74
C LEU A 185 -2.25 -17.25 -12.36
N GLU A 186 -3.18 -16.49 -11.76
CA GLU A 186 -4.60 -16.43 -12.15
C GLU A 186 -4.94 -15.13 -12.90
N ASN A 187 -4.01 -14.65 -13.71
CA ASN A 187 -4.03 -13.30 -14.27
C ASN A 187 -4.85 -13.16 -15.58
N GLY A 188 -5.47 -14.23 -16.09
CA GLY A 188 -6.15 -14.23 -17.40
C GLY A 188 -7.29 -13.21 -17.55
N LEU A 189 -7.61 -12.48 -16.47
CA LEU A 189 -8.58 -11.39 -16.38
C LEU A 189 -7.97 -10.01 -16.69
N PHE A 190 -6.66 -9.80 -16.47
CA PHE A 190 -5.96 -8.49 -16.58
C PHE A 190 -4.88 -8.43 -17.67
N GLY A 191 -4.75 -9.49 -18.44
CA GLY A 191 -3.73 -9.67 -19.47
C GLY A 191 -3.36 -11.14 -19.61
N ASP A 192 -2.25 -11.41 -20.30
CA ASP A 192 -1.94 -12.78 -20.77
C ASP A 192 -0.79 -13.48 -20.04
N GLY A 193 -0.28 -13.00 -18.89
CA GLY A 193 0.71 -13.75 -18.10
C GLY A 193 0.87 -13.40 -16.61
N ASP A 194 1.63 -14.22 -15.89
CA ASP A 194 1.78 -14.18 -14.43
C ASP A 194 2.29 -12.83 -13.89
N LEU A 195 1.86 -12.43 -12.69
CA LEU A 195 2.41 -11.26 -11.99
C LEU A 195 3.42 -11.68 -10.92
N PRO A 196 4.59 -11.01 -10.78
CA PRO A 196 5.42 -11.20 -9.61
C PRO A 196 4.67 -10.72 -8.38
N SER A 197 4.65 -11.51 -7.32
CA SER A 197 3.91 -11.18 -6.10
C SER A 197 4.67 -11.52 -4.83
N ILE A 198 4.21 -10.96 -3.73
CA ILE A 198 4.62 -11.37 -2.39
C ILE A 198 3.37 -11.83 -1.66
N ILE A 199 3.42 -13.01 -1.07
CA ILE A 199 2.40 -13.49 -0.14
C ILE A 199 2.80 -13.01 1.24
N SER A 200 1.98 -12.16 1.85
CA SER A 200 2.10 -11.70 3.22
C SER A 200 1.04 -12.41 4.07
N SER A 201 1.46 -13.37 4.89
CA SER A 201 0.59 -14.09 5.83
C SER A 201 0.73 -13.50 7.24
N LEU A 202 -0.38 -13.02 7.79
CA LEU A 202 -0.47 -12.48 9.14
C LEU A 202 -1.45 -13.32 9.96
N ASN A 203 -0.95 -13.83 11.09
CA ASN A 203 -1.74 -14.56 12.08
C ASN A 203 -1.85 -13.69 13.34
N LEU A 204 -3.07 -13.38 13.76
CA LEU A 204 -3.35 -12.71 15.03
C LEU A 204 -4.16 -13.65 15.91
N VAL A 205 -3.94 -13.58 17.22
CA VAL A 205 -4.76 -14.29 18.18
C VAL A 205 -5.08 -13.38 19.34
N VAL A 206 -6.37 -13.07 19.53
CA VAL A 206 -6.82 -12.39 20.74
C VAL A 206 -6.68 -13.37 21.90
N LYS A 207 -5.81 -13.02 22.86
CA LYS A 207 -5.49 -13.84 24.04
C LYS A 207 -6.27 -13.44 25.28
N LYS A 208 -6.72 -12.18 25.32
CA LYS A 208 -7.33 -11.62 26.51
C LYS A 208 -8.26 -10.48 26.16
N ILE A 209 -9.41 -10.43 26.84
CA ILE A 209 -10.39 -9.33 26.78
C ILE A 209 -10.56 -8.79 28.20
N SER A 210 -10.55 -7.46 28.35
CA SER A 210 -10.73 -6.78 29.63
C SER A 210 -11.73 -5.63 29.51
N ALA A 211 -12.72 -5.62 30.40
CA ALA A 211 -13.78 -4.62 30.48
C ALA A 211 -14.01 -4.25 31.95
N GLY A 212 -13.64 -3.02 32.34
CA GLY A 212 -13.69 -2.58 33.73
C GLY A 212 -12.87 -3.50 34.66
N PHE A 213 -13.52 -4.11 35.65
CA PHE A 213 -12.88 -5.04 36.60
C PHE A 213 -12.85 -6.50 36.10
N ILE A 214 -13.44 -6.79 34.95
CA ILE A 214 -13.49 -8.14 34.36
C ILE A 214 -12.32 -8.30 33.41
N SER A 215 -11.60 -9.41 33.55
CA SER A 215 -10.48 -9.76 32.69
C SER A 215 -10.47 -11.26 32.44
N LYS A 216 -10.48 -11.67 31.16
CA LYS A 216 -10.67 -13.05 30.75
C LYS A 216 -9.70 -13.44 29.65
N SER A 217 -9.14 -14.64 29.78
CA SER A 217 -8.36 -15.26 28.72
C SER A 217 -9.30 -15.85 27.68
N VAL A 218 -8.97 -15.62 26.41
CA VAL A 218 -9.69 -16.13 25.25
C VAL A 218 -8.66 -16.63 24.22
N ASN A 219 -9.12 -17.33 23.18
CA ASN A 219 -8.26 -17.73 22.08
C ASN A 219 -9.03 -17.59 20.77
N LEU A 220 -9.06 -16.37 20.24
CA LEU A 220 -9.79 -16.03 19.02
C LEU A 220 -8.78 -15.78 17.89
N PRO A 221 -8.53 -16.75 17.01
CA PRO A 221 -7.63 -16.56 15.88
C PRO A 221 -8.28 -15.68 14.81
N ILE A 222 -7.47 -14.82 14.22
CA ILE A 222 -7.78 -14.03 13.02
C ILE A 222 -6.60 -14.23 12.08
N THR A 223 -6.87 -14.65 10.85
CA THR A 223 -5.85 -14.89 9.84
C THR A 223 -6.12 -14.05 8.61
N THR A 224 -5.07 -13.50 8.03
CA THR A 224 -5.13 -12.82 6.74
C THR A 224 -3.90 -13.18 5.94
N GLU A 225 -4.11 -13.49 4.68
CA GLU A 225 -3.08 -13.68 3.69
C GLU A 225 -3.40 -12.76 2.52
N LEU A 226 -2.43 -11.93 2.15
CA LEU A 226 -2.54 -10.99 1.05
C LEU A 226 -1.47 -11.34 0.01
N SER A 227 -1.89 -11.62 -1.22
CA SER A 227 -0.98 -11.64 -2.36
C SER A 227 -0.89 -10.21 -2.89
N LEU A 228 0.30 -9.63 -2.84
CA LEU A 228 0.56 -8.25 -3.21
C LEU A 228 1.39 -8.20 -4.49
N SER A 229 0.92 -7.47 -5.50
CA SER A 229 1.64 -7.27 -6.77
C SER A 229 2.13 -5.82 -6.88
N PRO A 230 3.40 -5.59 -7.31
CA PRO A 230 3.94 -4.26 -7.54
C PRO A 230 3.05 -3.42 -8.46
N GLY A 231 2.79 -2.16 -8.08
CA GLY A 231 2.01 -1.21 -8.84
C GLY A 231 0.50 -1.45 -8.86
N LEU A 232 0.01 -2.59 -8.36
CA LEU A 232 -1.42 -2.95 -8.34
C LEU A 232 -2.01 -3.02 -6.93
N GLY A 233 -1.24 -3.52 -5.96
CA GLY A 233 -1.76 -3.76 -4.61
C GLY A 233 -2.20 -5.19 -4.38
N ILE A 234 -3.34 -5.38 -3.70
CA ILE A 234 -3.86 -6.68 -3.27
C ILE A 234 -4.51 -7.39 -4.47
N VAL A 235 -3.83 -8.39 -5.03
CA VAL A 235 -4.35 -9.22 -6.13
C VAL A 235 -5.08 -10.47 -5.63
N LYS A 236 -4.84 -10.87 -4.39
CA LYS A 236 -5.58 -11.94 -3.72
C LYS A 236 -5.70 -11.66 -2.24
N HIS A 237 -6.87 -11.96 -1.67
CA HIS A 237 -7.12 -11.88 -0.24
C HIS A 237 -7.75 -13.19 0.24
N GLU A 238 -7.06 -13.86 1.14
CA GLU A 238 -7.61 -15.01 1.87
C GLU A 238 -7.58 -14.73 3.37
N GLY A 239 -8.55 -15.25 4.13
CA GLY A 239 -8.54 -15.03 5.56
C GLY A 239 -9.71 -15.59 6.33
N ASN A 240 -9.56 -15.55 7.65
CA ASN A 240 -10.63 -15.82 8.60
C ASN A 240 -10.66 -14.69 9.63
N TYR A 241 -11.75 -13.94 9.61
CA TYR A 241 -12.06 -12.85 10.53
C TYR A 241 -13.21 -13.29 11.43
N LEU A 242 -12.91 -14.24 12.32
CA LEU A 242 -13.86 -14.83 13.27
C LEU A 242 -15.01 -15.58 12.55
N SER A 243 -16.14 -14.92 12.31
CA SER A 243 -17.29 -15.50 11.58
C SER A 243 -17.21 -15.34 10.06
N LEU A 244 -16.31 -14.50 9.55
CA LEU A 244 -16.17 -14.22 8.13
C LEU A 244 -14.97 -14.96 7.56
N THR A 245 -15.20 -15.79 6.55
CA THR A 245 -14.12 -16.36 5.72
C THR A 245 -14.05 -15.58 4.42
N VAL A 246 -12.84 -15.28 3.96
CA VAL A 246 -12.56 -14.54 2.74
C VAL A 246 -11.70 -15.41 1.83
N GLU A 247 -12.08 -15.51 0.56
CA GLU A 247 -11.33 -16.21 -0.50
C GLU A 247 -11.62 -15.48 -1.82
N SER A 248 -10.90 -14.37 -2.02
CA SER A 248 -11.15 -13.40 -3.07
C SER A 248 -9.95 -13.24 -3.99
N ASP A 249 -10.18 -13.42 -5.28
CA ASP A 249 -9.21 -13.21 -6.35
C ASP A 249 -9.58 -11.96 -7.14
N ILE A 250 -8.60 -11.15 -7.49
CA ILE A 250 -8.83 -9.93 -8.24
C ILE A 250 -9.52 -10.21 -9.58
N SER A 251 -10.50 -9.41 -9.95
CA SER A 251 -11.30 -9.56 -11.18
C SER A 251 -11.41 -8.31 -12.05
N ASP A 252 -11.41 -7.10 -11.47
CA ASP A 252 -11.24 -5.86 -12.25
C ASP A 252 -10.50 -4.75 -11.47
N LEU A 253 -10.06 -3.71 -12.18
CA LEU A 253 -9.41 -2.50 -11.67
C LEU A 253 -10.20 -1.28 -12.13
N GLU A 254 -10.74 -0.53 -11.17
CA GLU A 254 -11.58 0.63 -11.44
C GLU A 254 -10.83 1.92 -11.12
N GLN A 255 -10.67 2.79 -12.12
CA GLN A 255 -9.86 4.03 -12.05
C GLN A 255 -8.38 3.81 -11.72
N LEU A 256 -7.89 2.56 -11.81
CA LEU A 256 -6.48 2.22 -11.71
C LEU A 256 -5.95 1.77 -13.08
N PRO A 257 -4.69 2.10 -13.43
CA PRO A 257 -4.09 1.63 -14.67
C PRO A 257 -4.01 0.10 -14.77
N TYR A 258 -4.46 -0.44 -15.89
CA TYR A 258 -4.25 -1.84 -16.23
C TYR A 258 -2.75 -2.14 -16.49
N PRO A 259 -2.27 -3.35 -16.15
CA PRO A 259 -0.90 -3.75 -16.44
C PRO A 259 -0.60 -3.78 -17.95
N ILE A 260 0.61 -3.39 -18.33
CA ILE A 260 1.13 -3.58 -19.70
C ILE A 260 2.11 -4.75 -19.72
N TRP A 261 1.99 -5.60 -20.74
CA TRP A 261 2.70 -6.88 -20.81
C TRP A 261 3.65 -6.96 -22.00
N PHE A 262 4.85 -7.49 -21.76
CA PHE A 262 5.81 -7.87 -22.80
C PHE A 262 6.31 -9.31 -22.58
N PHE A 263 6.56 -10.05 -23.66
CA PHE A 263 7.30 -11.31 -23.65
C PHE A 263 8.76 -11.08 -24.01
N ARG A 264 9.65 -11.76 -23.31
CA ARG A 264 11.07 -11.82 -23.68
C ARG A 264 11.29 -12.78 -24.84
N ASN A 265 11.28 -12.27 -26.07
CA ASN A 265 11.53 -13.10 -27.26
C ASN A 265 13.02 -13.10 -27.65
N ALA A 266 13.78 -14.07 -27.13
CA ALA A 266 15.21 -14.25 -27.44
C ALA A 266 16.06 -12.97 -27.27
N GLY A 267 15.76 -12.19 -26.22
CA GLY A 267 16.42 -10.92 -25.91
C GLY A 267 15.76 -9.70 -26.56
N SER A 268 14.78 -9.87 -27.45
CA SER A 268 13.98 -8.78 -28.01
C SER A 268 12.57 -8.81 -27.41
N PRO A 269 12.21 -7.87 -26.53
CA PRO A 269 10.86 -7.80 -25.97
C PRO A 269 9.78 -7.60 -27.05
N ILE A 270 8.65 -8.28 -26.92
CA ILE A 270 7.47 -8.11 -27.78
C ILE A 270 6.27 -7.82 -26.90
N ALA A 271 5.53 -6.75 -27.18
CA ALA A 271 4.30 -6.46 -26.44
C ALA A 271 3.28 -7.56 -26.69
N VAL A 272 2.64 -7.98 -25.60
CA VAL A 272 1.59 -9.00 -25.62
C VAL A 272 0.30 -8.40 -26.18
N ALA A 273 -0.15 -7.30 -25.57
CA ALA A 273 -1.37 -6.60 -25.91
C ALA A 273 -1.27 -5.15 -25.46
N GLY A 274 -1.59 -4.22 -26.37
CA GLY A 274 -1.52 -2.79 -26.10
C GLY A 274 -0.12 -2.32 -25.69
N GLN A 275 0.12 -1.02 -25.81
CA GLN A 275 1.33 -0.39 -25.29
C GLN A 275 0.99 0.93 -24.61
N THR A 276 -0.30 1.20 -24.41
CA THR A 276 -0.80 2.47 -23.89
C THR A 276 -1.44 2.21 -22.55
N PHE A 277 -1.11 3.03 -21.55
CA PHE A 277 -1.74 2.93 -20.24
C PHE A 277 -3.21 3.33 -20.32
N MET A 278 -4.08 2.45 -19.82
CA MET A 278 -5.53 2.63 -19.78
C MET A 278 -6.06 2.26 -18.40
N THR A 279 -7.18 2.85 -18.04
CA THR A 279 -8.03 2.51 -16.91
C THR A 279 -9.39 2.03 -17.43
N SER A 280 -10.30 1.63 -16.55
CA SER A 280 -11.70 1.34 -16.91
C SER A 280 -12.42 2.51 -17.59
N GLU A 281 -11.96 3.75 -17.37
CA GLU A 281 -12.54 4.97 -17.97
C GLU A 281 -11.88 5.39 -19.30
N GLY A 282 -10.84 4.68 -19.74
CA GLY A 282 -10.07 4.97 -20.95
C GLY A 282 -8.59 5.28 -20.67
N ASN A 283 -7.92 5.93 -21.62
CA ASN A 283 -6.49 6.23 -21.52
C ASN A 283 -6.16 7.04 -20.25
N VAL A 284 -5.01 6.75 -19.64
CA VAL A 284 -4.43 7.65 -18.64
C VAL A 284 -4.03 8.96 -19.34
N ASP A 285 -4.76 10.04 -19.07
CA ASP A 285 -4.66 11.31 -19.79
C ASP A 285 -3.38 12.08 -19.41
N SER A 286 -2.48 12.26 -20.38
CA SER A 286 -1.20 12.95 -20.17
C SER A 286 -1.34 14.45 -19.92
N THR A 287 -2.50 15.04 -20.23
CA THR A 287 -2.82 16.43 -19.88
C THR A 287 -3.15 16.58 -18.39
N GLN A 288 -3.59 15.51 -17.74
CA GLN A 288 -3.96 15.48 -16.32
C GLN A 288 -2.83 14.93 -15.44
N TYR A 289 -2.09 13.94 -15.95
CA TYR A 289 -1.04 13.26 -15.20
C TYR A 289 0.34 13.52 -15.80
N ALA A 290 1.38 13.34 -14.98
CA ALA A 290 2.77 13.21 -15.40
C ALA A 290 3.35 11.93 -14.79
N ILE A 291 4.41 11.38 -15.38
CA ILE A 291 5.10 10.23 -14.78
C ILE A 291 6.12 10.77 -13.77
N ALA A 292 5.91 10.46 -12.50
CA ALA A 292 6.71 10.98 -11.40
C ALA A 292 8.09 10.32 -11.31
N ASN A 293 8.19 9.03 -11.66
CA ASN A 293 9.41 8.23 -11.61
C ASN A 293 10.02 7.96 -13.00
N LEU A 294 9.87 8.93 -13.92
CA LEU A 294 10.26 8.76 -15.32
C LEU A 294 11.78 8.59 -15.48
N ASP A 295 12.55 9.34 -14.71
CA ASP A 295 14.01 9.28 -14.77
C ASP A 295 14.52 7.91 -14.31
N GLU A 296 13.97 7.37 -13.22
CA GLU A 296 14.30 6.03 -12.72
C GLU A 296 13.93 4.92 -13.72
N ILE A 297 12.80 5.06 -14.41
CA ILE A 297 12.40 4.12 -15.48
C ILE A 297 13.38 4.20 -16.64
N ASN A 298 13.74 5.40 -17.08
CA ASN A 298 14.66 5.61 -18.21
C ASN A 298 16.09 5.11 -17.90
N GLU A 299 16.52 5.18 -16.64
CA GLU A 299 17.82 4.65 -16.18
C GLU A 299 17.95 3.14 -16.38
N LEU A 300 16.84 2.38 -16.44
CA LEU A 300 16.86 0.95 -16.74
C LEU A 300 17.37 0.67 -18.17
N GLY A 301 17.19 1.61 -19.11
CA GLY A 301 17.69 1.52 -20.48
C GLY A 301 16.97 0.52 -21.41
N TRP A 302 16.18 -0.41 -20.86
CA TRP A 302 15.44 -1.42 -21.62
C TRP A 302 13.93 -1.19 -21.71
N ILE A 303 13.41 -0.24 -20.93
CA ILE A 303 12.03 0.23 -20.95
C ILE A 303 12.02 1.74 -21.19
N THR A 304 11.04 2.21 -21.95
CA THR A 304 10.78 3.63 -22.15
C THR A 304 9.29 3.88 -22.03
N VAL A 305 8.91 4.84 -21.22
CA VAL A 305 7.54 5.34 -21.14
C VAL A 305 7.54 6.77 -21.66
N GLU A 306 6.78 7.02 -22.72
CA GLU A 306 6.77 8.31 -23.41
C GLU A 306 5.36 8.92 -23.37
N GLU A 307 5.31 10.22 -23.10
CA GLU A 307 4.11 11.03 -23.28
C GLU A 307 3.88 11.34 -24.76
N ASP A 308 2.79 10.84 -25.34
CA ASP A 308 2.36 11.23 -26.69
C ASP A 308 1.35 12.38 -26.61
N THR A 309 1.88 13.60 -26.76
CA THR A 309 1.09 14.84 -26.76
C THR A 309 0.08 14.96 -27.90
N ALA A 310 0.19 14.15 -28.97
CA ALA A 310 -0.79 14.18 -30.07
C ALA A 310 -2.05 13.37 -29.73
N SER A 311 -1.90 12.32 -28.93
CA SER A 311 -2.99 11.45 -28.50
C SER A 311 -3.36 11.60 -27.01
N ASN A 312 -2.61 12.43 -26.27
CA ASN A 312 -2.70 12.65 -24.82
C ASN A 312 -2.56 11.36 -24.01
N THR A 313 -1.64 10.47 -24.41
CA THR A 313 -1.45 9.17 -23.77
C THR A 313 -0.04 8.98 -23.24
N PHE A 314 0.13 7.92 -22.45
CA PHE A 314 1.44 7.37 -22.09
C PHE A 314 1.63 6.03 -22.79
N ASN A 315 2.68 5.93 -23.61
CA ASN A 315 3.00 4.75 -24.39
C ASN A 315 4.30 4.11 -23.91
N VAL A 316 4.35 2.78 -23.92
CA VAL A 316 5.46 1.98 -23.43
C VAL A 316 6.12 1.25 -24.57
N THR A 317 7.44 1.34 -24.63
CA THR A 317 8.25 0.49 -25.49
C THR A 317 9.32 -0.22 -24.67
N MET A 318 9.72 -1.40 -25.14
CA MET A 318 10.85 -2.13 -24.58
C MET A 318 11.81 -2.50 -25.71
N GLN A 319 13.08 -2.61 -25.39
CA GLN A 319 14.14 -2.88 -26.35
C GLN A 319 15.14 -3.90 -25.82
N ASN A 320 15.87 -4.51 -26.75
CA ASN A 320 16.98 -5.38 -26.39
C ASN A 320 18.07 -4.56 -25.70
N HIS A 321 18.53 -5.02 -24.54
CA HIS A 321 19.53 -4.37 -23.71
C HIS A 321 20.33 -5.41 -22.93
N ALA A 322 21.55 -5.07 -22.53
CA ALA A 322 22.40 -5.97 -21.75
C ALA A 322 21.79 -6.30 -20.37
N ASP A 323 21.08 -5.34 -19.78
CA ASP A 323 20.46 -5.46 -18.46
C ASP A 323 18.98 -5.87 -18.52
N LEU A 324 18.48 -6.29 -19.69
CA LEU A 324 17.12 -6.79 -19.83
C LEU A 324 16.95 -8.08 -18.99
N PRO A 325 16.02 -8.13 -18.02
CA PRO A 325 15.82 -9.29 -17.17
C PRO A 325 15.48 -10.56 -17.96
N ASP A 326 15.85 -11.73 -17.42
CA ASP A 326 15.47 -13.06 -17.92
C ASP A 326 14.49 -13.79 -16.99
N THR A 327 14.04 -13.12 -15.94
CA THR A 327 13.03 -13.58 -14.99
C THR A 327 11.77 -12.71 -15.06
N LEU A 328 10.66 -13.23 -14.57
CA LEU A 328 9.43 -12.45 -14.38
C LEU A 328 9.73 -11.18 -13.58
N THR A 329 9.52 -10.01 -14.20
CA THR A 329 9.89 -8.71 -13.63
C THR A 329 8.82 -7.67 -13.92
N SER A 330 8.42 -6.89 -12.91
CA SER A 330 7.51 -5.75 -13.07
C SER A 330 8.17 -4.45 -12.64
N VAL A 331 7.95 -3.40 -13.42
CA VAL A 331 8.37 -2.03 -13.12
C VAL A 331 7.13 -1.21 -12.81
N GLU A 332 7.12 -0.58 -11.64
CA GLU A 332 6.07 0.37 -11.26
C GLU A 332 6.20 1.68 -12.07
N VAL A 333 5.07 2.17 -12.58
CA VAL A 333 4.98 3.48 -13.23
C VAL A 333 4.03 4.34 -12.42
N VAL A 334 4.53 5.44 -11.89
CA VAL A 334 3.79 6.31 -10.96
C VAL A 334 3.28 7.53 -11.71
N PHE A 335 1.96 7.64 -11.83
CA PHE A 335 1.28 8.78 -12.41
C PHE A 335 0.91 9.77 -11.30
N GLU A 336 1.42 11.00 -11.39
CA GLU A 336 1.08 12.09 -10.48
C GLU A 336 0.17 13.10 -11.18
N ASN A 337 -0.98 13.37 -10.57
CA ASN A 337 -1.92 14.36 -11.07
C ASN A 337 -1.28 15.75 -11.01
N ARG A 338 -1.18 16.43 -12.15
CA ARG A 338 -0.52 17.74 -12.28
C ARG A 338 -1.17 18.83 -11.43
N SER A 339 -2.44 18.67 -11.06
CA SER A 339 -3.21 19.68 -10.32
C SER A 339 -3.32 19.40 -8.82
N THR A 340 -3.44 18.13 -8.42
CA THR A 340 -3.63 17.75 -7.00
C THR A 340 -2.38 17.16 -6.36
N GLY A 341 -1.43 16.66 -7.15
CA GLY A 341 -0.28 15.89 -6.66
C GLY A 341 -0.65 14.48 -6.18
N GLU A 342 -1.91 14.06 -6.34
CA GLU A 342 -2.34 12.69 -6.02
C GLU A 342 -1.68 11.71 -6.99
N ARG A 343 -1.34 10.52 -6.48
CA ARG A 343 -0.60 9.52 -7.23
C ARG A 343 -1.39 8.23 -7.38
N MET A 344 -1.35 7.67 -8.58
CA MET A 344 -1.74 6.28 -8.85
C MET A 344 -0.56 5.55 -9.49
N SER A 345 -0.54 4.24 -9.32
CA SER A 345 0.48 3.38 -9.93
C SER A 345 -0.14 2.48 -10.99
N GLY A 346 0.62 2.25 -12.05
CA GLY A 346 0.46 1.11 -12.92
C GLY A 346 1.73 0.28 -12.93
N ASN A 347 1.75 -0.78 -13.73
CA ASN A 347 2.94 -1.59 -13.89
C ASN A 347 3.15 -2.03 -15.34
N VAL A 348 4.42 -2.22 -15.69
CA VAL A 348 4.84 -2.87 -16.93
C VAL A 348 5.57 -4.15 -16.56
N THR A 349 5.10 -5.28 -17.08
CA THR A 349 5.62 -6.60 -16.74
C THR A 349 6.28 -7.27 -17.94
N LEU A 350 7.49 -7.77 -17.72
CA LEU A 350 8.24 -8.61 -18.64
C LEU A 350 8.09 -10.08 -18.21
N LEU A 351 7.46 -10.86 -19.08
CA LEU A 351 7.34 -12.31 -18.99
C LEU A 351 8.61 -12.97 -19.55
N PRO A 352 9.16 -14.00 -18.88
CA PRO A 352 10.44 -14.61 -19.22
C PRO A 352 10.49 -15.36 -20.56
#